data_AF-A0A9E4PD16-F1
#
_entry.id   AF-A0A9E4PD16-F1
#
_cell.length_a   1.000
_cell.length_b   1.000
_cell.length_c   1.000
_cell.angle_alpha   90.00
_cell.angle_beta   90.00
_cell.angle_gamma   90.00
#
_symmetry.space_group_name_H-M   'P 1'
#
loop_
_entity.id
_entity.type
_entity.pdbx_description
1 polymer ?
#
loop_
_entity_poly.entity_id
_entity_poly.type
_entity_poly.pdbx_seq_one_letter_code
_entity_poly.pdbx_strand_id
1 'polypeptide(L)'
;NAEAQKVGANAIKEFFGPNRPYTADRKDVYDRLLESWGGVPDHLQANFSRFQGGEQDLGGGGASRAMLGDLPPELLAERGVIVAGDPDGCIECVKRHEEIGVDQTLLIMQSDQIPHEKVKKSIKLFGEQVIPAFKS
;
A
#
# COMPACT_ATOMS: atom_id res chain seq x y z
N ASN A 1 0.59 18.60 -4.55
CA ASN A 1 1.86 18.59 -3.76
C ASN A 1 2.75 17.42 -4.20
N ALA A 2 3.76 17.67 -5.06
CA ALA A 2 4.57 16.61 -5.68
C ALA A 2 5.49 15.86 -4.69
N GLU A 3 5.96 16.51 -3.62
CA GLU A 3 6.81 15.86 -2.63
C GLU A 3 6.05 14.80 -1.82
N ALA A 4 4.78 15.06 -1.49
CA ALA A 4 3.93 14.07 -0.85
C ALA A 4 3.73 12.82 -1.71
N GLN A 5 3.52 13.01 -3.02
CA GLN A 5 3.39 11.91 -3.98
C GLN A 5 4.67 11.08 -4.08
N LYS A 6 5.84 11.72 -4.19
CA LYS A 6 7.14 11.01 -4.21
C LYS A 6 7.36 10.21 -2.93
N VAL A 7 7.09 10.80 -1.77
CA VAL A 7 7.22 10.11 -0.47
C VAL A 7 6.30 8.89 -0.39
N GLY A 8 5.02 9.04 -0.76
CA GLY A 8 4.07 7.92 -0.78
C GLY A 8 4.46 6.83 -1.78
N ALA A 9 4.91 7.21 -2.97
CA ALA A 9 5.37 6.28 -4.00
C ALA A 9 6.62 5.52 -3.57
N ASN A 10 7.60 6.18 -2.94
CA ASN A 10 8.77 5.49 -2.43
C ASN A 10 8.39 4.52 -1.30
N ALA A 11 7.54 4.96 -0.37
CA ALA A 11 7.11 4.12 0.74
C ALA A 11 6.35 2.86 0.27
N ILE A 12 5.44 2.98 -0.70
CA ILE A 12 4.71 1.82 -1.23
C ILE A 12 5.65 0.87 -2.00
N LYS A 13 6.65 1.42 -2.71
CA LYS A 13 7.65 0.63 -3.45
C LYS A 13 8.63 -0.09 -2.52
N GLU A 14 9.04 0.52 -1.41
CA GLU A 14 9.91 -0.13 -0.42
C GLU A 14 9.13 -1.16 0.41
N PHE A 15 7.86 -0.88 0.72
CA PHE A 15 7.02 -1.79 1.49
C PHE A 15 6.56 -3.01 0.67
N PHE A 16 6.07 -2.78 -0.55
CA PHE A 16 5.50 -3.85 -1.38
C PHE A 16 6.40 -4.32 -2.52
N GLY A 17 7.26 -3.45 -3.04
CA GLY A 17 8.11 -3.76 -4.19
C GLY A 17 9.23 -4.77 -3.89
N PRO A 18 10.11 -5.01 -4.87
CA PRO A 18 11.11 -6.08 -4.81
C PRO A 18 12.22 -5.79 -3.78
N ASN A 19 12.48 -4.53 -3.47
CA ASN A 19 13.58 -4.10 -2.60
C ASN A 19 13.07 -3.75 -1.21
N ARG A 20 12.79 -4.78 -0.40
CA ARG A 20 12.35 -4.62 1.00
C ARG A 20 13.56 -4.62 1.93
N PRO A 21 13.93 -3.48 2.54
CA PRO A 21 15.10 -3.43 3.41
C PRO A 21 14.97 -4.35 4.64
N TYR A 22 13.76 -4.51 5.19
CA TYR A 22 13.52 -5.28 6.43
C TYR A 22 13.48 -6.80 6.26
N THR A 23 13.47 -7.29 5.03
CA THR A 23 13.50 -8.74 4.74
C THR A 23 14.69 -9.12 3.86
N ALA A 24 15.60 -8.18 3.59
CA ALA A 24 16.75 -8.39 2.71
C ALA A 24 17.69 -9.48 3.22
N ASP A 25 17.87 -9.55 4.55
CA ASP A 25 18.67 -10.53 5.28
C ASP A 25 17.88 -11.77 5.71
N ARG A 26 16.55 -11.75 5.56
CA ARG A 26 15.62 -12.78 6.08
C ARG A 26 14.74 -13.36 4.98
N LYS A 27 15.36 -13.82 3.89
CA LYS A 27 14.66 -14.37 2.72
C LYS A 27 13.81 -15.61 3.05
N ASP A 28 14.18 -16.35 4.08
CA ASP A 28 13.51 -17.56 4.56
C ASP A 28 12.52 -17.30 5.71
N VAL A 29 12.19 -16.04 6.03
CA VAL A 29 11.32 -15.69 7.17
C VAL A 29 9.94 -16.35 7.08
N TYR A 30 9.39 -16.44 5.87
CA TYR A 30 8.08 -17.06 5.66
C TYR A 30 8.17 -18.59 5.68
N ASP A 31 9.24 -19.17 5.13
CA ASP A 31 9.47 -20.62 5.17
C ASP A 31 9.58 -21.10 6.63
N ARG A 32 10.38 -20.41 7.45
CA ARG A 32 10.51 -20.72 8.88
C ARG A 32 9.20 -20.53 9.64
N LEU A 33 8.42 -19.50 9.30
CA LEU A 33 7.11 -19.27 9.92
C LEU A 33 6.15 -20.44 9.61
N LEU A 34 6.07 -20.84 8.34
CA LEU A 34 5.22 -21.94 7.90
C LEU A 34 5.65 -23.27 8.53
N GLU A 35 6.95 -23.54 8.62
CA GLU A 35 7.48 -24.70 9.33
C GLU A 35 7.08 -24.68 10.81
N SER A 36 7.21 -23.53 11.48
CA SER A 36 6.80 -23.38 12.89
C SER A 36 5.30 -23.57 13.13
N TRP A 37 4.48 -23.36 12.09
CA TRP A 37 3.03 -23.58 12.13
C TRP A 37 2.63 -25.02 11.79
N GLY A 38 3.59 -25.89 11.46
CA GLY A 38 3.32 -27.26 11.03
C GLY A 38 2.85 -27.36 9.58
N GLY A 39 3.12 -26.34 8.76
CA GLY A 39 2.68 -26.23 7.37
C GLY A 39 1.39 -25.41 7.19
N VAL A 40 0.97 -25.27 5.94
CA VAL A 40 -0.28 -24.58 5.58
C VAL A 40 -1.41 -25.62 5.55
N PRO A 41 -2.53 -25.41 6.26
CA PRO A 41 -3.72 -26.26 6.12
C PRO A 41 -4.25 -26.30 4.69
N ASP A 42 -4.74 -27.45 4.22
CA ASP A 42 -5.19 -27.65 2.83
C ASP A 42 -6.19 -26.59 2.34
N HIS A 43 -7.15 -26.23 3.18
CA HIS A 43 -8.18 -25.24 2.88
C HIS A 43 -7.66 -23.79 2.77
N LEU A 44 -6.41 -23.53 3.14
CA LEU A 44 -5.75 -22.22 3.08
C LEU A 44 -4.63 -22.15 2.04
N GLN A 45 -4.33 -23.24 1.32
CA GLN A 45 -3.22 -23.28 0.36
C GLN A 45 -3.27 -22.12 -0.66
N ALA A 46 -4.47 -21.79 -1.17
CA ALA A 46 -4.65 -20.65 -2.07
C ALA A 46 -4.19 -19.31 -1.45
N ASN A 47 -4.51 -19.07 -0.18
CA ASN A 47 -4.19 -17.83 0.54
C ASN A 47 -2.67 -17.69 0.82
N PHE A 48 -1.97 -18.81 0.92
CA PHE A 48 -0.54 -18.86 1.23
C PHE A 48 0.35 -19.16 0.02
N SER A 49 -0.22 -19.41 -1.15
CA SER A 49 0.50 -19.64 -2.41
C SER A 49 1.59 -18.60 -2.70
N ARG A 50 1.34 -17.33 -2.36
CA ARG A 50 2.31 -16.21 -2.46
C ARG A 50 3.57 -16.35 -1.59
N PHE A 51 3.51 -17.15 -0.54
CA PHE A 51 4.61 -17.46 0.37
C PHE A 51 5.31 -18.77 0.01
N GLN A 52 4.71 -19.58 -0.86
CA GLN A 52 5.25 -20.86 -1.33
C GLN A 52 5.91 -20.74 -2.73
N GLY A 53 6.27 -19.51 -3.13
CA GLY A 53 6.96 -19.26 -4.41
C GLY A 53 6.06 -18.89 -5.60
N GLY A 54 4.77 -18.65 -5.39
CA GLY A 54 3.87 -18.12 -6.43
C GLY A 54 4.18 -16.66 -6.81
N GLU A 55 3.74 -16.24 -7.99
CA GLU A 55 3.85 -14.86 -8.46
C GLU A 55 3.16 -13.91 -7.46
N GLN A 56 3.90 -12.93 -6.96
CA GLN A 56 3.47 -12.16 -5.79
C GLN A 56 2.59 -10.98 -6.21
N ASP A 57 1.31 -11.25 -6.43
CA ASP A 57 0.28 -10.21 -6.55
C ASP A 57 0.15 -9.44 -5.21
N LEU A 58 0.19 -8.12 -5.30
CA LEU A 58 0.18 -7.21 -4.16
C LEU A 58 -1.20 -6.89 -3.59
N GLY A 59 -2.27 -7.26 -4.29
CA GLY A 59 -3.62 -6.87 -3.88
C GLY A 59 -4.76 -7.68 -4.50
N GLY A 60 -4.49 -8.80 -5.16
CA GLY A 60 -5.51 -9.54 -5.91
C GLY A 60 -5.95 -8.83 -7.19
N GLY A 61 -5.15 -7.87 -7.67
CA GLY A 61 -5.44 -7.02 -8.83
C GLY A 61 -4.55 -7.27 -10.04
N GLY A 62 -3.69 -8.31 -10.01
CA GLY A 62 -2.87 -8.72 -11.15
C GLY A 62 -1.65 -7.83 -11.45
N ALA A 63 -1.33 -6.83 -10.61
CA ALA A 63 -0.12 -6.01 -10.79
C ALA A 63 1.09 -6.70 -10.13
N SER A 64 2.11 -7.02 -10.94
CA SER A 64 3.34 -7.63 -10.43
C SER A 64 4.16 -6.61 -9.61
N ARG A 65 4.93 -7.10 -8.63
CA ARG A 65 5.82 -6.25 -7.81
C ARG A 65 6.82 -5.45 -8.62
N ALA A 66 7.34 -6.05 -9.70
CA ALA A 66 8.26 -5.40 -10.61
C ALA A 66 7.61 -4.20 -11.29
N MET A 67 6.38 -4.38 -11.80
CA MET A 67 5.63 -3.30 -12.44
C MET A 67 5.39 -2.13 -11.49
N LEU A 68 5.01 -2.38 -10.23
CA LEU A 68 4.79 -1.30 -9.25
C LEU A 68 6.06 -0.47 -8.98
N GLY A 69 7.23 -1.13 -8.98
CA GLY A 69 8.52 -0.48 -8.74
C GLY A 69 8.85 0.64 -9.75
N ASP A 70 8.45 0.45 -11.00
CA ASP A 70 8.82 1.34 -12.12
C ASP A 70 7.82 2.46 -12.38
N LEU A 71 6.60 2.39 -11.83
CA LEU A 71 5.56 3.39 -12.08
C LEU A 71 5.92 4.75 -11.46
N PRO A 72 5.72 5.87 -12.18
CA PRO A 72 6.04 7.18 -11.65
C PRO A 72 5.02 7.62 -10.57
N PRO A 73 5.44 8.43 -9.56
CA PRO A 73 4.59 8.82 -8.43
C PRO A 73 3.26 9.48 -8.83
N GLU A 74 3.30 10.35 -9.83
CA GLU A 74 2.12 11.05 -10.35
C GLU A 74 1.07 10.08 -10.91
N LEU A 75 1.50 9.05 -11.62
CA LEU A 75 0.60 8.05 -12.19
C LEU A 75 0.00 7.16 -11.10
N LEU A 76 0.77 6.85 -10.05
CA LEU A 76 0.28 6.11 -8.89
C LEU A 76 -0.81 6.90 -8.14
N ALA A 77 -0.61 8.22 -7.98
CA ALA A 77 -1.61 9.09 -7.36
C ALA A 77 -2.83 9.28 -8.27
N GLU A 78 -2.64 9.55 -9.56
CA GLU A 78 -3.71 9.75 -10.54
C GLU A 78 -4.65 8.54 -10.63
N ARG A 79 -4.10 7.33 -10.53
CA ARG A 79 -4.85 6.08 -10.58
C ARG A 79 -5.44 5.65 -9.23
N GLY A 80 -5.24 6.44 -8.17
CA GLY A 80 -5.71 6.09 -6.82
C GLY A 80 -4.94 4.94 -6.15
N VAL A 81 -3.82 4.48 -6.72
CA VAL A 81 -2.97 3.43 -6.11
C VAL A 81 -2.34 3.94 -4.81
N ILE A 82 -2.01 5.23 -4.76
CA ILE A 82 -1.64 5.93 -3.53
C ILE A 82 -2.57 7.13 -3.33
N VAL A 83 -2.96 7.39 -2.09
CA VAL A 83 -3.67 8.61 -1.69
C VAL A 83 -2.66 9.58 -1.10
N ALA A 84 -1.98 10.33 -1.97
CA ALA A 84 -0.89 11.22 -1.58
C ALA A 84 -0.89 12.50 -2.43
N GLY A 85 -0.73 13.65 -1.78
CA GLY A 85 -0.79 14.94 -2.47
C GLY A 85 -1.14 16.08 -1.52
N ASP A 86 -1.81 17.09 -2.06
CA ASP A 86 -2.57 18.07 -1.28
C ASP A 86 -3.97 17.50 -0.97
N PRO A 87 -4.73 18.14 -0.07
CA PRO A 87 -6.06 17.68 0.33
C PRO A 87 -7.01 17.46 -0.86
N ASP A 88 -7.05 18.39 -1.81
CA ASP A 88 -7.90 18.26 -3.01
C ASP A 88 -7.53 17.02 -3.83
N GLY A 89 -6.23 16.81 -4.08
CA GLY A 89 -5.77 15.59 -4.76
C GLY A 89 -6.14 14.32 -4.00
N CYS A 90 -6.04 14.32 -2.68
CA CYS A 90 -6.45 13.18 -1.85
C CYS A 90 -7.97 12.92 -1.91
N ILE A 91 -8.80 13.97 -1.91
CA ILE A 91 -10.26 13.85 -2.09
C ILE A 91 -10.56 13.18 -3.43
N GLU A 92 -9.96 13.66 -4.51
CA GLU A 92 -10.17 13.09 -5.84
C GLU A 92 -9.72 11.62 -5.92
N CYS A 93 -8.64 11.23 -5.24
CA CYS A 93 -8.22 9.83 -5.17
C CYS A 93 -9.26 8.94 -4.46
N VAL A 94 -9.83 9.42 -3.35
CA VAL A 94 -10.84 8.66 -2.59
C VAL A 94 -12.16 8.59 -3.36
N LYS A 95 -12.58 9.67 -4.02
CA LYS A 95 -13.79 9.68 -4.88
C LYS A 95 -13.74 8.62 -5.97
N ARG A 96 -12.58 8.37 -6.59
CA ARG A 96 -12.45 7.29 -7.60
C ARG A 96 -12.84 5.92 -7.05
N HIS A 97 -12.54 5.65 -5.77
CA HIS A 97 -12.94 4.40 -5.13
C HIS A 97 -14.44 4.41 -4.83
N GLU A 98 -14.98 5.53 -4.35
CA GLU A 98 -16.42 5.72 -4.13
C GLU A 98 -17.23 5.53 -5.43
N GLU A 99 -16.76 6.07 -6.56
CA GLU A 99 -17.39 5.97 -7.88
C GLU A 99 -17.55 4.53 -8.37
N ILE A 100 -16.69 3.61 -7.94
CA ILE A 100 -16.79 2.18 -8.26
C ILE A 100 -17.53 1.38 -7.17
N GLY A 101 -18.16 2.07 -6.22
CA GLY A 101 -19.00 1.47 -5.19
C GLY A 101 -18.29 1.07 -3.90
N VAL A 102 -17.05 1.54 -3.67
CA VAL A 102 -16.37 1.34 -2.37
C VAL A 102 -17.04 2.21 -1.32
N ASP A 103 -17.51 1.60 -0.25
CA ASP A 103 -18.12 2.26 0.91
C ASP A 103 -17.13 2.50 2.07
N GLN A 104 -15.99 1.80 2.05
CA GLN A 104 -14.96 1.90 3.07
C GLN A 104 -13.55 1.92 2.47
N THR A 105 -12.82 3.03 2.68
CA THR A 105 -11.39 3.14 2.35
C THR A 105 -10.55 3.06 3.62
N LEU A 106 -9.68 2.05 3.72
CA LEU A 106 -8.69 1.93 4.79
C LEU A 106 -7.31 2.40 4.28
N LEU A 107 -6.66 3.28 5.03
CA LEU A 107 -5.39 3.90 4.64
C LEU A 107 -4.25 3.45 5.54
N ILE A 108 -3.17 2.97 4.93
CA ILE A 108 -1.88 2.76 5.60
C ILE A 108 -1.13 4.10 5.60
N MET A 109 -1.26 4.88 6.66
CA MET A 109 -0.63 6.21 6.76
C MET A 109 0.80 6.17 7.32
N GLN A 110 1.06 5.29 8.29
CA GLN A 110 2.43 4.95 8.68
C GLN A 110 2.93 3.86 7.73
N SER A 111 3.52 4.28 6.62
CA SER A 111 4.17 3.39 5.67
C SER A 111 5.68 3.55 5.79
N ASP A 112 6.40 2.43 5.87
CA ASP A 112 7.85 2.39 5.75
C ASP A 112 8.60 3.36 6.70
N GLN A 113 9.71 3.98 6.28
CA GLN A 113 10.54 4.92 7.06
C GLN A 113 10.02 6.37 7.02
N ILE A 114 8.74 6.61 6.70
CA ILE A 114 8.21 7.97 6.72
C ILE A 114 8.33 8.54 8.15
N PRO A 115 8.98 9.72 8.34
CA PRO A 115 9.15 10.30 9.66
C PRO A 115 7.81 10.52 10.39
N HIS A 116 7.78 10.17 11.67
CA HIS A 116 6.57 10.21 12.51
C HIS A 116 5.81 11.55 12.44
N GLU A 117 6.53 12.67 12.48
CA GLU A 117 5.90 14.01 12.42
C GLU A 117 5.23 14.29 11.07
N LYS A 118 5.75 13.74 9.96
CA LYS A 118 5.08 13.83 8.65
C LYS A 118 3.78 13.01 8.65
N VAL A 119 3.79 11.82 9.26
CA VAL A 119 2.62 10.96 9.38
C VAL A 119 1.53 11.62 10.24
N LYS A 120 1.89 12.15 11.42
CA LYS A 120 0.96 12.91 12.27
C LYS A 120 0.36 14.11 11.55
N LYS A 121 1.18 14.88 10.82
CA LYS A 121 0.70 16.00 10.01
C LYS A 121 -0.26 15.54 8.90
N SER A 122 0.04 14.42 8.24
CA SER A 122 -0.83 13.84 7.21
C SER A 122 -2.16 13.39 7.79
N ILE A 123 -2.17 12.68 8.92
CA ILE A 123 -3.39 12.26 9.63
C ILE A 123 -4.25 13.48 9.99
N LYS A 124 -3.62 14.52 10.54
CA LYS A 124 -4.31 15.77 10.90
C LYS A 124 -4.96 16.42 9.68
N LEU A 125 -4.21 16.63 8.60
CA LEU A 125 -4.73 17.23 7.36
C LEU A 125 -5.85 16.38 6.74
N PHE A 126 -5.71 15.06 6.76
CA PHE A 126 -6.72 14.16 6.23
C PHE A 126 -8.03 14.27 7.02
N GLY A 127 -7.95 14.27 8.35
CA GLY A 127 -9.12 14.45 9.22
C GLY A 127 -9.78 15.83 9.12
N GLU A 128 -8.99 16.89 8.95
CA GLU A 128 -9.48 18.27 8.91
C GLU A 128 -9.99 18.69 7.52
N GLN A 129 -9.44 18.13 6.44
CA GLN A 129 -9.68 18.65 5.08
C GLN A 129 -10.20 17.60 4.10
N VAL A 130 -9.87 16.32 4.26
CA VAL A 130 -10.29 15.27 3.32
C VAL A 130 -11.57 14.59 3.78
N ILE A 131 -11.61 14.03 4.99
CA ILE A 131 -12.79 13.34 5.53
C ILE A 131 -14.07 14.18 5.46
N PRO A 132 -14.05 15.51 5.76
CA PRO A 132 -15.27 16.32 5.68
C PRO A 132 -15.92 16.37 4.29
N ALA A 133 -15.16 16.14 3.20
CA ALA A 133 -15.71 16.13 1.84
C ALA A 133 -16.64 14.94 1.56
N PHE A 134 -16.62 13.91 2.41
CA PHE A 134 -17.41 12.68 2.29
C PHE A 134 -18.47 12.53 3.39
N LYS A 135 -18.68 13.59 4.20
CA LYS A 135 -19.76 13.60 5.19
C LYS A 135 -21.05 14.02 4.50
N SER A 136 -21.94 13.06 4.30
CA SER A 136 -23.36 13.25 3.97
C SER A 136 -24.20 13.54 5.21
#